data_AF-A0A3C1ND99-F1
#
_entry.id   AF-A0A3C1ND99-F1
#
_cell.length_a   1.000
_cell.length_b   1.000
_cell.length_c   1.000
_cell.angle_alpha   90.00
_cell.angle_beta   90.00
_cell.angle_gamma   90.00
#
_symmetry.space_group_name_H-M   'P 1'
#
loop_
_entity.id
_entity.type
_entity.pdbx_description
1 polymer ?
#
loop_
_entity_poly.entity_id
_entity_poly.type
_entity_poly.pdbx_seq_one_letter_code
_entity_poly.pdbx_strand_id
1 'polypeptide(L)'
;MLKDNTRPKHRRTGHFVTRNLFDGLEGFPDLEARIAALPTQQDRGDAFEVLAEAYLATQKLVGAEEVWPADQVPIAVLQACCLPVQDLGADGVYKTWAGQYNAYQSKFRTGRPALTWQELSTFMGPTDQVGERVLFTNCDDLPAVMDARSGFYCIRGTDLEGLTREDLETITDWLRGTVFTPKRKEPRPHQAEALEAILAGLEEQDRVTAVMACATGKTLVSLWLAERRNPNRILVLVPSLALVRQTLHEWLKETEWEQPQFIAVCSDPTVSLGAEDALIVHQRDLDFPVTTEVGEVRKFLTAPGDGVQIVFSTYQSAHVVGEACRGIDAFDLGIFDEAHKTAGREGEKFGFALDDRHVHIAKRVFLTATPRHYDVRKKDKEGDEALVYSMDVPAIYGPVVHTLSFAEAARRGIICNYKVIISVVTGEMVNADLLSRGEVIVEGDVVRARTVANQIAIQKACEVHDLKKVFSFHRSVASP
;
A
#
# COMPACT_ATOMS: atom_id res chain seq x y z
N MET A 1 1.52 -28.22 -19.50
CA MET A 1 0.45 -27.48 -20.21
C MET A 1 0.84 -26.02 -20.17
N LEU A 2 0.90 -25.35 -21.32
CA LEU A 2 1.11 -23.90 -21.37
C LEU A 2 -0.08 -23.23 -20.65
N LYS A 3 0.19 -22.36 -19.69
CA LYS A 3 -0.84 -21.65 -18.90
C LYS A 3 -1.72 -20.83 -19.86
N ASP A 4 -3.05 -20.96 -19.75
CA ASP A 4 -4.04 -20.34 -20.67
C ASP A 4 -4.12 -18.80 -20.52
N ASN A 5 -3.46 -18.24 -19.51
CA ASN A 5 -3.41 -16.78 -19.26
C ASN A 5 -2.26 -16.06 -19.99
N THR A 6 -1.66 -16.72 -20.98
CA THR A 6 -0.54 -16.18 -21.76
C THR A 6 -0.97 -15.38 -22.98
N ARG A 7 -2.28 -15.26 -23.23
CA ARG A 7 -2.84 -14.55 -24.38
C ARG A 7 -4.13 -13.81 -24.03
N PRO A 8 -4.40 -12.67 -24.69
CA PRO A 8 -5.67 -11.98 -24.57
C PRO A 8 -6.81 -12.80 -25.16
N LYS A 9 -7.95 -12.80 -24.48
CA LYS A 9 -9.18 -13.48 -24.87
C LYS A 9 -10.25 -12.49 -25.33
N HIS A 10 -10.14 -11.21 -25.00
CA HIS A 10 -11.14 -10.22 -25.43
C HIS A 10 -11.16 -10.10 -26.97
N ARG A 11 -12.34 -10.30 -27.55
CA ARG A 11 -12.57 -10.30 -29.01
C ARG A 11 -12.09 -9.06 -29.78
N ARG A 12 -11.91 -7.93 -29.09
CA ARG A 12 -11.50 -6.64 -29.67
C ARG A 12 -10.01 -6.37 -29.53
N THR A 13 -9.25 -7.22 -28.85
CA THR A 13 -7.81 -7.01 -28.64
C THR A 13 -7.06 -6.85 -29.95
N GLY A 14 -7.25 -7.75 -30.92
CA GLY A 14 -6.58 -7.65 -32.23
C GLY A 14 -6.90 -6.36 -32.99
N HIS A 15 -8.11 -5.81 -32.83
CA HIS A 15 -8.53 -4.55 -33.45
C HIS A 15 -7.74 -3.36 -32.90
N PHE A 16 -7.59 -3.25 -31.57
CA PHE A 16 -6.89 -2.14 -30.94
C PHE A 16 -5.37 -2.26 -31.02
N VAL A 17 -4.83 -3.49 -30.98
CA VAL A 17 -3.39 -3.75 -31.22
C VAL A 17 -3.00 -3.34 -32.64
N THR A 18 -3.80 -3.70 -33.66
CA THR A 18 -3.51 -3.31 -35.07
C THR A 18 -3.57 -1.80 -35.30
N ARG A 19 -4.32 -1.07 -34.46
CA ARG A 19 -4.41 0.39 -34.48
C ARG A 19 -3.37 1.08 -33.60
N ASN A 20 -2.43 0.33 -33.01
CA ASN A 20 -1.37 0.84 -32.14
C ASN A 20 -1.92 1.66 -30.96
N LEU A 21 -3.12 1.31 -30.45
CA LEU A 21 -3.75 2.07 -29.38
C LEU A 21 -2.88 2.12 -28.12
N PHE A 22 -2.26 0.98 -27.79
CA PHE A 22 -1.43 0.76 -26.60
C PHE A 22 0.06 1.04 -26.82
N ASP A 23 0.47 1.44 -28.02
CA ASP A 23 1.90 1.54 -28.36
C ASP A 23 2.52 2.86 -27.90
N GLY A 24 3.74 2.79 -27.35
CA GLY A 24 4.56 3.98 -27.04
C GLY A 24 3.86 4.94 -26.08
N LEU A 25 3.29 4.40 -25.00
CA LEU A 25 2.67 5.17 -23.93
C LEU A 25 3.74 5.62 -22.93
N GLU A 26 3.76 6.90 -22.56
CA GLU A 26 4.62 7.39 -21.47
C GLU A 26 3.94 7.29 -20.11
N GLY A 27 2.61 7.22 -20.09
CA GLY A 27 1.79 7.00 -18.89
C GLY A 27 0.32 6.74 -19.22
N PHE A 28 -0.46 6.38 -18.20
CA PHE A 28 -1.91 6.18 -18.37
C PHE A 28 -2.66 7.38 -18.95
N PRO A 29 -2.33 8.66 -18.63
CA PRO A 29 -3.01 9.81 -19.25
C PRO A 29 -2.95 9.82 -20.79
N ASP A 30 -1.87 9.31 -21.39
CA ASP A 30 -1.76 9.19 -22.85
C ASP A 30 -2.78 8.19 -23.39
N LEU A 31 -2.89 7.03 -22.74
CA LEU A 31 -3.83 5.98 -23.11
C LEU A 31 -5.28 6.45 -22.90
N GLU A 32 -5.55 7.09 -21.78
CA GLU A 32 -6.86 7.67 -21.48
C GLU A 32 -7.29 8.67 -22.55
N ALA A 33 -6.40 9.56 -22.98
CA ALA A 33 -6.68 10.53 -24.04
C ALA A 33 -6.97 9.83 -25.39
N ARG A 34 -6.21 8.78 -25.73
CA ARG A 34 -6.43 7.99 -26.95
C ARG A 34 -7.77 7.24 -26.91
N ILE A 35 -8.12 6.63 -25.78
CA ILE A 35 -9.42 5.98 -25.59
C ILE A 35 -10.54 7.02 -25.70
N ALA A 36 -10.42 8.18 -25.03
CA ALA A 36 -11.43 9.24 -25.11
C ALA A 36 -11.66 9.77 -26.53
N ALA A 37 -10.65 9.73 -27.40
CA ALA A 37 -10.73 10.14 -28.79
C ALA A 37 -11.42 9.10 -29.71
N LEU A 38 -11.71 7.88 -29.23
CA LEU A 38 -12.43 6.87 -30.01
C LEU A 38 -13.85 7.35 -30.37
N PRO A 39 -14.36 7.02 -31.57
CA PRO A 39 -15.53 7.66 -32.15
C PRO A 39 -16.84 7.27 -31.45
N THR A 40 -16.96 6.03 -30.96
CA THR A 40 -18.19 5.52 -30.35
C THR A 40 -17.99 5.22 -28.88
N GLN A 41 -19.07 5.33 -28.09
CA GLN A 41 -19.05 4.93 -26.68
C GLN A 41 -18.72 3.44 -26.52
N GLN A 42 -19.16 2.60 -27.46
CA GLN A 42 -18.84 1.19 -27.47
C GLN A 42 -17.33 0.94 -27.69
N ASP A 43 -16.70 1.62 -28.65
CA ASP A 43 -15.24 1.47 -28.86
C ASP A 43 -14.45 1.92 -27.63
N ARG A 44 -14.90 2.95 -26.92
CA ARG A 44 -14.28 3.40 -25.66
C ARG A 44 -14.40 2.34 -24.56
N GLY A 45 -15.58 1.75 -24.41
CA GLY A 45 -15.83 0.65 -23.48
C GLY A 45 -14.97 -0.57 -23.81
N ASP A 46 -15.07 -1.08 -25.04
CA ASP A 46 -14.29 -2.22 -25.52
C ASP A 46 -12.77 -2.00 -25.33
N ALA A 47 -12.26 -0.80 -25.61
CA ALA A 47 -10.83 -0.51 -25.43
C ALA A 47 -10.40 -0.55 -23.95
N PHE A 48 -11.26 -0.06 -23.06
CA PHE A 48 -10.99 -0.04 -21.63
C PHE A 48 -11.20 -1.42 -20.99
N GLU A 49 -12.10 -2.25 -21.52
CA GLU A 49 -12.23 -3.68 -21.17
C GLU A 49 -10.98 -4.48 -21.59
N VAL A 50 -10.41 -4.21 -22.78
CA VAL A 50 -9.12 -4.81 -23.19
C VAL A 50 -7.99 -4.43 -22.23
N LEU A 51 -7.95 -3.16 -21.78
CA LEU A 51 -7.00 -2.74 -20.75
C LEU A 51 -7.24 -3.47 -19.43
N ALA A 52 -8.49 -3.61 -18.99
CA ALA A 52 -8.84 -4.29 -17.74
C ALA A 52 -8.39 -5.76 -17.78
N GLU A 53 -8.65 -6.48 -18.87
CA GLU A 53 -8.18 -7.85 -19.06
C GLU A 53 -6.66 -7.95 -18.93
N ALA A 54 -5.93 -7.10 -19.65
CA ALA A 54 -4.47 -7.11 -19.65
C ALA A 54 -3.88 -6.70 -18.29
N TYR A 55 -4.48 -5.72 -17.61
CA TYR A 55 -4.08 -5.34 -16.26
C TYR A 55 -4.23 -6.52 -15.30
N LEU A 56 -5.41 -7.15 -15.27
CA LEU A 56 -5.68 -8.29 -14.39
C LEU A 56 -4.73 -9.46 -14.67
N ALA A 57 -4.36 -9.70 -15.94
CA ALA A 57 -3.46 -10.79 -16.31
C ALA A 57 -1.98 -10.51 -16.02
N THR A 58 -1.55 -9.25 -15.98
CA THR A 58 -0.13 -8.87 -15.88
C THR A 58 0.29 -8.40 -14.49
N GLN A 59 -0.62 -7.79 -13.73
CA GLN A 59 -0.29 -7.19 -12.44
C GLN A 59 -0.33 -8.24 -11.33
N LYS A 60 0.83 -8.54 -10.70
CA LYS A 60 0.94 -9.48 -9.58
C LYS A 60 0.06 -9.12 -8.38
N LEU A 61 -0.27 -7.82 -8.23
CA LEU A 61 -1.23 -7.31 -7.25
C LEU A 61 -2.58 -8.03 -7.31
N VAL A 62 -3.04 -8.37 -8.51
CA VAL A 62 -4.33 -9.03 -8.74
C VAL A 62 -4.26 -10.53 -8.45
N GLY A 63 -3.07 -11.12 -8.64
CA GLY A 63 -2.83 -12.54 -8.42
C GLY A 63 -3.65 -13.47 -9.33
N ALA A 64 -4.00 -13.02 -10.53
CA ALA A 64 -4.82 -13.79 -11.46
C ALA A 64 -4.01 -14.96 -12.07
N GLU A 65 -4.51 -16.18 -11.87
CA GLU A 65 -4.09 -17.35 -12.62
C GLU A 65 -4.63 -17.31 -14.04
N GLU A 66 -5.91 -16.95 -14.19
CA GLU A 66 -6.61 -16.93 -15.46
C GLU A 66 -7.72 -15.87 -15.47
N VAL A 67 -7.80 -15.10 -16.56
CA VAL A 67 -8.82 -14.05 -16.77
C VAL A 67 -9.72 -14.46 -17.93
N TRP A 68 -11.02 -14.19 -17.84
CA TRP A 68 -11.99 -14.40 -18.91
C TRP A 68 -12.92 -13.18 -19.04
N PRO A 69 -12.90 -12.50 -20.19
CA PRO A 69 -13.96 -11.58 -20.59
C PRO A 69 -15.32 -12.29 -20.64
N ALA A 70 -16.41 -11.55 -20.48
CA ALA A 70 -17.76 -12.09 -20.31
C ALA A 70 -18.18 -13.09 -21.41
N ASP A 71 -17.77 -12.87 -22.66
CA ASP A 71 -18.08 -13.74 -23.80
C ASP A 71 -17.21 -14.99 -23.92
N GLN A 72 -16.18 -15.11 -23.08
CA GLN A 72 -15.21 -16.22 -23.06
C GLN A 72 -15.26 -17.03 -21.76
N VAL A 73 -16.17 -16.71 -20.83
CA VAL A 73 -16.27 -17.42 -19.55
C VAL A 73 -16.80 -18.85 -19.76
N PRO A 74 -16.06 -19.90 -19.34
CA PRO A 74 -16.55 -21.26 -19.46
C PRO A 74 -17.81 -21.49 -18.61
N ILE A 75 -18.74 -22.33 -19.09
CA ILE A 75 -19.99 -22.65 -18.36
C ILE A 75 -19.71 -23.20 -16.96
N ALA A 76 -18.67 -24.03 -16.80
CA ALA A 76 -18.28 -24.56 -15.50
C ALA A 76 -17.82 -23.46 -14.52
N VAL A 77 -17.17 -22.40 -15.03
CA VAL A 77 -16.74 -21.25 -14.23
C VAL A 77 -17.96 -20.41 -13.85
N LEU A 78 -18.89 -20.16 -14.77
CA LEU A 78 -20.16 -19.47 -14.47
C LEU A 78 -20.93 -20.16 -13.36
N GLN A 79 -21.04 -21.49 -13.43
CA GLN A 79 -21.67 -22.31 -12.39
C GLN A 79 -20.94 -22.21 -11.05
N ALA A 80 -19.61 -22.26 -11.05
CA ALA A 80 -18.81 -22.11 -9.84
C ALA A 80 -18.93 -20.73 -9.20
N CYS A 81 -19.15 -19.68 -10.01
CA CYS A 81 -19.38 -18.31 -9.56
C CYS A 81 -20.84 -18.02 -9.18
N CYS A 82 -21.75 -18.99 -9.38
CA CYS A 82 -23.20 -18.78 -9.28
C CYS A 82 -23.73 -17.65 -10.18
N LEU A 83 -23.08 -17.39 -11.31
CA LEU A 83 -23.44 -16.32 -12.24
C LEU A 83 -24.42 -16.84 -13.32
N PRO A 84 -25.39 -16.01 -13.74
CA PRO A 84 -26.31 -16.38 -14.79
C PRO A 84 -25.58 -16.48 -16.14
N VAL A 85 -26.01 -17.41 -16.99
CA VAL A 85 -25.46 -17.58 -18.35
C VAL A 85 -25.85 -16.41 -19.27
N GLN A 86 -26.97 -15.76 -18.98
CA GLN A 86 -27.44 -14.57 -19.68
C GLN A 86 -27.33 -13.38 -18.74
N ASP A 87 -26.74 -12.28 -19.22
CA ASP A 87 -26.55 -11.03 -18.46
C ASP A 87 -25.77 -11.22 -17.16
N LEU A 88 -24.46 -11.46 -17.32
CA LEU A 88 -23.51 -11.70 -16.22
C LEU A 88 -23.53 -10.59 -15.15
N GLY A 89 -23.98 -9.39 -15.50
CA GLY A 89 -23.83 -8.17 -14.69
C GLY A 89 -22.38 -7.68 -14.59
N ALA A 90 -21.42 -8.40 -15.17
CA ALA A 90 -19.99 -8.15 -15.12
C ALA A 90 -19.37 -8.22 -16.53
N ASP A 91 -18.21 -7.60 -16.71
CA ASP A 91 -17.48 -7.60 -17.99
C ASP A 91 -16.50 -8.77 -18.08
N GLY A 92 -16.30 -9.50 -16.98
CA GLY A 92 -15.63 -10.78 -16.96
C GLY A 92 -15.44 -11.33 -15.55
N VAL A 93 -14.74 -12.45 -15.49
CA VAL A 93 -14.32 -13.11 -14.25
C VAL A 93 -12.85 -13.48 -14.33
N TYR A 94 -12.23 -13.69 -13.18
CA TYR A 94 -10.88 -14.23 -13.11
C TYR A 94 -10.75 -15.18 -11.92
N LYS A 95 -9.81 -16.12 -12.05
CA LYS A 95 -9.44 -17.07 -11.01
C LYS A 95 -8.09 -16.68 -10.46
N THR A 96 -7.93 -16.61 -9.14
CA THR A 96 -6.63 -16.34 -8.51
C THR A 96 -5.76 -17.59 -8.43
N TRP A 97 -4.46 -17.43 -8.17
CA TRP A 97 -3.56 -18.57 -7.89
C TRP A 97 -4.00 -19.40 -6.67
N ALA A 98 -4.81 -18.83 -5.78
CA ALA A 98 -5.41 -19.53 -4.64
C ALA A 98 -6.70 -20.30 -4.99
N GLY A 99 -7.13 -20.27 -6.26
CA GLY A 99 -8.33 -20.98 -6.73
C GLY A 99 -9.65 -20.24 -6.52
N GLN A 100 -9.61 -19.01 -6.02
CA GLN A 100 -10.81 -18.20 -5.80
C GLN A 100 -11.27 -17.54 -7.10
N TYR A 101 -12.57 -17.58 -7.36
CA TYR A 101 -13.18 -16.87 -8.48
C TYR A 101 -13.68 -15.49 -8.06
N ASN A 102 -13.37 -14.49 -8.87
CA ASN A 102 -13.69 -13.10 -8.69
C ASN A 102 -14.33 -12.55 -9.97
N ALA A 103 -15.15 -11.51 -9.86
CA ALA A 103 -15.77 -10.83 -11.01
C ALA A 103 -15.24 -9.40 -11.14
N TYR A 104 -15.18 -8.88 -12.36
CA TYR A 104 -14.79 -7.50 -12.60
C TYR A 104 -15.78 -6.78 -13.51
N GLN A 105 -15.89 -5.47 -13.31
CA GLN A 105 -16.62 -4.57 -14.20
C GLN A 105 -15.76 -3.37 -14.53
N SER A 106 -15.69 -3.04 -15.82
CA SER A 106 -14.96 -1.94 -16.42
C SER A 106 -15.89 -0.77 -16.72
N LYS A 107 -15.54 0.44 -16.27
CA LYS A 107 -16.29 1.67 -16.56
C LYS A 107 -15.36 2.80 -16.95
N PHE A 108 -15.41 3.20 -18.22
CA PHE A 108 -14.71 4.38 -18.73
C PHE A 108 -15.62 5.59 -18.81
N ARG A 109 -15.18 6.76 -18.33
CA ARG A 109 -15.87 8.05 -18.51
C ARG A 109 -14.90 9.13 -18.97
N THR A 110 -15.17 9.72 -20.13
CA THR A 110 -14.43 10.90 -20.60
C THR A 110 -14.63 12.06 -19.63
N GLY A 111 -13.54 12.67 -19.14
CA GLY A 111 -13.58 13.76 -18.17
C GLY A 111 -13.78 13.33 -16.70
N ARG A 112 -13.73 12.01 -16.43
CA ARG A 112 -13.78 11.41 -15.08
C ARG A 112 -14.91 11.92 -14.15
N PRO A 113 -16.17 12.10 -14.61
CA PRO A 113 -17.28 12.34 -13.68
C PRO A 113 -17.43 11.18 -12.69
N ALA A 114 -17.89 11.48 -11.47
CA ALA A 114 -18.15 10.46 -10.45
C ALA A 114 -19.12 9.39 -10.96
N LEU A 115 -18.84 8.13 -10.63
CA LEU A 115 -19.76 7.02 -10.94
C LEU A 115 -20.99 7.07 -10.04
N THR A 116 -22.11 6.55 -10.53
CA THR A 116 -23.38 6.53 -9.79
C THR A 116 -23.73 5.15 -9.28
N TRP A 117 -24.54 5.07 -8.21
CA TRP A 117 -25.04 3.80 -7.70
C TRP A 117 -25.91 3.05 -8.72
N GLN A 118 -26.63 3.78 -9.58
CA GLN A 118 -27.45 3.18 -10.62
C GLN A 118 -26.60 2.34 -11.58
N GLU A 119 -25.40 2.84 -11.93
CA GLU A 119 -24.47 2.14 -12.83
C GLU A 119 -23.77 0.96 -12.16
N LEU A 120 -23.52 1.04 -10.85
CA LEU A 120 -22.79 0.01 -10.11
C LEU A 120 -23.70 -1.11 -9.59
N SER A 121 -24.97 -0.81 -9.33
CA SER A 121 -25.90 -1.78 -8.73
C SER A 121 -26.15 -3.01 -9.60
N THR A 122 -26.08 -2.86 -10.93
CA THR A 122 -26.22 -3.96 -11.91
C THR A 122 -25.05 -4.93 -11.90
N PHE A 123 -23.91 -4.54 -11.32
CA PHE A 123 -22.77 -5.42 -11.08
C PHE A 123 -22.77 -5.97 -9.67
N MET A 124 -22.94 -5.08 -8.68
CA MET A 124 -22.86 -5.46 -7.27
C MET A 124 -23.94 -6.48 -6.87
N GLY A 125 -25.11 -6.44 -7.49
CA GLY A 125 -26.21 -7.37 -7.20
C GLY A 125 -25.94 -8.80 -7.69
N PRO A 126 -25.79 -9.03 -9.02
CA PRO A 126 -25.65 -10.38 -9.57
C PRO A 126 -24.35 -11.12 -9.18
N THR A 127 -23.31 -10.40 -8.76
CA THR A 127 -21.99 -10.96 -8.45
C THR A 127 -21.73 -11.11 -6.95
N ASP A 128 -22.76 -11.20 -6.12
CA ASP A 128 -22.61 -11.25 -4.66
C ASP A 128 -22.05 -12.58 -4.09
N GLN A 129 -22.02 -13.64 -4.91
CA GLN A 129 -21.50 -14.97 -4.53
C GLN A 129 -20.03 -15.20 -4.91
N VAL A 130 -19.42 -14.31 -5.69
CA VAL A 130 -17.99 -14.43 -6.02
C VAL A 130 -17.15 -14.02 -4.81
N GLY A 131 -15.87 -14.38 -4.80
CA GLY A 131 -15.00 -14.06 -3.68
C GLY A 131 -14.75 -12.55 -3.54
N GLU A 132 -14.35 -11.89 -4.63
CA GLU A 132 -14.16 -10.43 -4.68
C GLU A 132 -14.73 -9.83 -5.96
N ARG A 133 -15.26 -8.62 -5.84
CA ARG A 133 -15.72 -7.80 -6.96
C ARG A 133 -14.73 -6.67 -7.25
N VAL A 134 -14.31 -6.55 -8.50
CA VAL A 134 -13.32 -5.55 -8.91
C VAL A 134 -13.96 -4.51 -9.80
N LEU A 135 -14.01 -3.26 -9.33
CA LEU A 135 -14.41 -2.15 -10.17
C LEU A 135 -13.18 -1.53 -10.82
N PHE A 136 -13.05 -1.69 -12.13
CA PHE A 136 -11.99 -1.13 -12.94
C PHE A 136 -12.50 0.15 -13.62
N THR A 137 -11.95 1.31 -13.28
CA THR A 137 -12.49 2.61 -13.72
C THR A 137 -11.40 3.65 -13.87
N ASN A 138 -11.60 4.62 -14.77
CA ASN A 138 -10.73 5.80 -14.82
C ASN A 138 -11.22 6.93 -13.90
N CYS A 139 -12.35 6.76 -13.21
CA CYS A 139 -12.92 7.75 -12.29
C CYS A 139 -12.41 7.50 -10.85
N ASP A 140 -12.16 8.57 -10.10
CA ASP A 140 -11.68 8.47 -8.72
C ASP A 140 -12.81 8.52 -7.69
N ASP A 141 -13.91 9.20 -8.05
CA ASP A 141 -15.06 9.40 -7.18
C ASP A 141 -16.13 8.32 -7.38
N LEU A 142 -16.52 7.72 -6.26
CA LEU A 142 -17.51 6.65 -6.15
C LEU A 142 -18.62 7.09 -5.19
N PRO A 143 -19.86 6.59 -5.36
CA PRO A 143 -20.97 7.00 -4.51
C PRO A 143 -20.74 6.54 -3.07
N ALA A 144 -21.00 7.41 -2.08
CA ALA A 144 -20.74 7.14 -0.65
C ALA A 144 -21.39 5.86 -0.10
N VAL A 145 -22.44 5.37 -0.77
CA VAL A 145 -23.05 4.08 -0.43
C VAL A 145 -22.06 2.90 -0.54
N MET A 146 -20.98 3.04 -1.32
CA MET A 146 -19.91 2.04 -1.43
C MET A 146 -19.11 1.90 -0.13
N ASP A 147 -19.05 2.93 0.71
CA ASP A 147 -18.30 2.90 1.98
C ASP A 147 -18.90 1.91 2.98
N ALA A 148 -20.18 1.54 2.82
CA ALA A 148 -20.89 0.60 3.67
C ALA A 148 -20.95 -0.82 3.10
N ARG A 149 -20.20 -1.11 2.03
CA ARG A 149 -20.17 -2.43 1.36
C ARG A 149 -18.81 -3.09 1.54
N SER A 150 -18.80 -4.42 1.50
CA SER A 150 -17.60 -5.25 1.55
C SER A 150 -17.52 -6.21 0.35
N GLY A 151 -16.45 -7.01 0.27
CA GLY A 151 -16.24 -7.97 -0.83
C GLY A 151 -16.09 -7.27 -2.19
N PHE A 152 -15.43 -6.11 -2.18
CA PHE A 152 -15.01 -5.42 -3.39
C PHE A 152 -13.78 -4.55 -3.12
N TYR A 153 -13.06 -4.24 -4.20
CA TYR A 153 -12.02 -3.22 -4.26
C TYR A 153 -12.06 -2.52 -5.63
N CYS A 154 -11.34 -1.40 -5.78
CA CYS A 154 -11.41 -0.54 -6.96
C CYS A 154 -10.03 -0.27 -7.53
N ILE A 155 -9.88 -0.40 -8.84
CA ILE A 155 -8.72 0.10 -9.59
C ILE A 155 -9.19 1.36 -10.30
N ARG A 156 -8.78 2.53 -9.80
CA ARG A 156 -9.28 3.86 -10.21
C ARG A 156 -8.29 4.60 -11.10
N GLY A 157 -8.69 5.78 -11.58
CA GLY A 157 -7.83 6.64 -12.39
C GLY A 157 -6.48 6.92 -11.73
N THR A 158 -6.49 7.27 -10.45
CA THR A 158 -5.28 7.49 -9.64
C THR A 158 -4.41 6.24 -9.46
N ASP A 159 -5.00 5.05 -9.43
CA ASP A 159 -4.25 3.78 -9.38
C ASP A 159 -3.62 3.48 -10.75
N LEU A 160 -4.36 3.71 -11.83
CA LEU A 160 -3.88 3.55 -13.21
C LEU A 160 -2.80 4.56 -13.58
N GLU A 161 -2.86 5.78 -13.05
CA GLU A 161 -1.79 6.78 -13.15
C GLU A 161 -0.48 6.34 -12.46
N GLY A 162 -0.58 5.43 -11.50
CA GLY A 162 0.58 4.80 -10.86
C GLY A 162 1.33 3.83 -11.76
N LEU A 163 0.76 3.41 -12.89
CA LEU A 163 1.43 2.55 -13.86
C LEU A 163 2.62 3.27 -14.48
N THR A 164 3.79 2.67 -14.28
CA THR A 164 5.02 3.13 -14.93
C THR A 164 5.02 2.75 -16.41
N ARG A 165 5.91 3.39 -17.16
CA ARG A 165 6.17 3.04 -18.56
C ARG A 165 6.44 1.53 -18.75
N GLU A 166 7.22 0.93 -17.85
CA GLU A 166 7.54 -0.50 -17.91
C GLU A 166 6.29 -1.38 -17.69
N ASP A 167 5.34 -0.95 -16.85
CA ASP A 167 4.09 -1.67 -16.63
C ASP A 167 3.19 -1.60 -17.90
N LEU A 168 3.16 -0.45 -18.56
CA LEU A 168 2.42 -0.25 -19.82
C LEU A 168 3.06 -1.01 -20.99
N GLU A 169 4.38 -1.08 -21.05
CA GLU A 169 5.12 -1.91 -22.00
C GLU A 169 4.80 -3.40 -21.77
N THR A 170 4.77 -3.86 -20.51
CA THR A 170 4.34 -5.22 -20.14
C THR A 170 2.94 -5.54 -20.63
N ILE A 171 1.98 -4.63 -20.38
CA ILE A 171 0.59 -4.76 -20.84
C ILE A 171 0.54 -4.86 -22.37
N THR A 172 1.29 -4.00 -23.07
CA THR A 172 1.32 -3.96 -24.54
C THR A 172 1.89 -5.24 -25.13
N ASP A 173 2.97 -5.76 -24.55
CA ASP A 173 3.60 -7.00 -24.98
C ASP A 173 2.70 -8.21 -24.70
N TRP A 174 2.03 -8.25 -23.55
CA TRP A 174 1.04 -9.29 -23.26
C TRP A 174 -0.12 -9.27 -24.27
N LEU A 175 -0.65 -8.09 -24.60
CA LEU A 175 -1.70 -7.91 -25.61
C LEU A 175 -1.27 -8.38 -27.01
N ARG A 176 0.02 -8.36 -27.31
CA ARG A 176 0.61 -8.88 -28.56
C ARG A 176 0.89 -10.39 -28.50
N GLY A 177 0.70 -11.03 -27.35
CA GLY A 177 1.04 -12.43 -27.12
C GLY A 177 2.55 -12.68 -27.07
N THR A 178 3.34 -11.66 -26.75
CA THR A 178 4.79 -11.77 -26.55
C THR A 178 5.12 -11.99 -25.08
N VAL A 179 6.18 -12.77 -24.83
CA VAL A 179 6.68 -12.98 -23.47
C VAL A 179 7.52 -11.77 -23.07
N PHE A 180 7.08 -11.05 -22.05
CA PHE A 180 7.85 -9.98 -21.43
C PHE A 180 8.32 -10.41 -20.04
N THR A 181 9.56 -10.08 -19.70
CA THR A 181 10.12 -10.29 -18.37
C THR A 181 10.39 -8.92 -17.75
N PRO A 182 9.65 -8.52 -16.69
CA PRO A 182 9.85 -7.24 -16.03
C PRO A 182 11.28 -7.08 -15.53
N LYS A 183 11.83 -5.88 -15.70
CA LYS A 183 13.13 -5.55 -15.14
C LYS A 183 12.97 -5.25 -13.66
N ARG A 184 13.63 -6.04 -12.81
CA ARG A 184 13.63 -5.84 -11.37
C ARG A 184 14.70 -4.85 -10.95
N LYS A 185 14.48 -4.16 -9.83
CA LYS A 185 15.52 -3.39 -9.16
C LYS A 185 16.57 -4.30 -8.56
N GLU A 186 17.82 -3.85 -8.62
CA GLU A 186 18.93 -4.50 -7.92
C GLU A 186 19.33 -3.70 -6.66
N PRO A 187 19.79 -4.37 -5.60
CA PRO A 187 20.26 -3.69 -4.39
C PRO A 187 21.41 -2.73 -4.69
N ARG A 188 21.27 -1.48 -4.28
CA ARG A 188 22.38 -0.52 -4.23
C ARG A 188 23.40 -0.94 -3.15
N PRO A 189 24.65 -0.44 -3.19
CA PRO A 189 25.70 -0.85 -2.24
C PRO A 189 25.29 -0.78 -0.76
N HIS A 190 24.66 0.32 -0.32
CA HIS A 190 24.21 0.47 1.07
C HIS A 190 23.05 -0.46 1.44
N GLN A 191 22.23 -0.88 0.46
CA GLN A 191 21.16 -1.86 0.65
C GLN A 191 21.73 -3.27 0.76
N ALA A 192 22.74 -3.59 -0.06
CA ALA A 192 23.47 -4.85 0.04
C ALA A 192 24.19 -4.96 1.40
N GLU A 193 24.86 -3.91 1.87
CA GLU A 193 25.47 -3.85 3.22
C GLU A 193 24.44 -4.15 4.33
N ALA A 194 23.25 -3.54 4.26
CA ALA A 194 22.18 -3.79 5.22
C ALA A 194 21.66 -5.23 5.14
N LEU A 195 21.45 -5.75 3.93
CA LEU A 195 20.95 -7.08 3.66
C LEU A 195 21.90 -8.17 4.20
N GLU A 196 23.19 -8.08 3.92
CA GLU A 196 24.19 -9.03 4.43
C GLU A 196 24.27 -9.01 5.96
N ALA A 197 24.23 -7.81 6.56
CA ALA A 197 24.28 -7.67 8.02
C ALA A 197 23.04 -8.28 8.70
N ILE A 198 21.85 -8.09 8.12
CA ILE A 198 20.62 -8.69 8.63
C ILE A 198 20.64 -10.21 8.48
N LEU A 199 21.07 -10.73 7.32
CA LEU A 199 21.20 -12.17 7.08
C LEU A 199 22.15 -12.82 8.10
N ALA A 200 23.37 -12.28 8.24
CA ALA A 200 24.35 -12.78 9.19
C ALA A 200 23.83 -12.74 10.64
N GLY A 201 23.14 -11.66 11.02
CA GLY A 201 22.52 -11.56 12.34
C GLY A 201 21.44 -12.60 12.60
N LEU A 202 20.65 -12.95 11.59
CA LEU A 202 19.57 -13.93 11.70
C LEU A 202 20.04 -15.39 11.75
N GLU A 203 21.27 -15.67 11.33
CA GLU A 203 21.90 -16.99 11.53
C GLU A 203 22.16 -17.25 13.02
N GLU A 204 22.56 -16.21 13.76
CA GLU A 204 22.92 -16.33 15.18
C GLU A 204 21.77 -16.01 16.14
N GLN A 205 20.81 -15.19 15.70
CA GLN A 205 19.75 -14.64 16.54
C GLN A 205 18.36 -14.86 15.92
N ASP A 206 17.36 -14.99 16.78
CA ASP A 206 15.97 -15.06 16.34
C ASP A 206 15.35 -13.69 16.09
N ARG A 207 15.97 -12.64 16.63
CA ARG A 207 15.48 -11.26 16.57
C ARG A 207 16.67 -10.37 16.22
N VAL A 208 16.50 -9.45 15.28
CA VAL A 208 17.51 -8.45 14.93
C VAL A 208 16.88 -7.11 14.60
N THR A 209 17.60 -6.03 14.86
CA THR A 209 17.20 -4.66 14.51
C THR A 209 18.14 -4.07 13.47
N ALA A 210 17.59 -3.42 12.44
CA ALA A 210 18.35 -2.60 11.51
C ALA A 210 17.82 -1.16 11.53
N VAL A 211 18.72 -0.23 11.86
CA VAL A 211 18.41 1.21 11.85
C VAL A 211 18.81 1.76 10.49
N MET A 212 17.83 2.26 9.73
CA MET A 212 18.03 2.76 8.37
C MET A 212 17.24 4.04 8.15
N ALA A 213 17.93 5.09 7.71
CA ALA A 213 17.33 6.37 7.40
C ALA A 213 16.13 6.26 6.45
N CYS A 214 15.21 7.23 6.53
CA CYS A 214 14.10 7.29 5.59
C CYS A 214 14.61 7.43 4.14
N ALA A 215 13.84 6.92 3.18
CA ALA A 215 14.16 6.94 1.75
C ALA A 215 15.45 6.20 1.32
N THR A 216 16.07 5.38 2.18
CA THR A 216 17.22 4.53 1.77
C THR A 216 16.79 3.16 1.23
N GLY A 217 15.48 2.89 1.16
CA GLY A 217 14.91 1.67 0.58
C GLY A 217 14.74 0.49 1.56
N LYS A 218 14.30 0.76 2.80
CA LYS A 218 13.98 -0.28 3.81
C LYS A 218 13.04 -1.36 3.29
N THR A 219 11.98 -0.94 2.59
CA THR A 219 10.95 -1.82 2.02
C THR A 219 11.50 -2.82 1.01
N LEU A 220 12.47 -2.41 0.17
CA LEU A 220 13.12 -3.32 -0.78
C LEU A 220 14.11 -4.25 -0.08
N VAL A 221 14.84 -3.74 0.91
CA VAL A 221 15.75 -4.58 1.71
C VAL A 221 14.98 -5.69 2.43
N SER A 222 13.77 -5.41 2.95
CA SER A 222 12.96 -6.45 3.59
C SER A 222 12.41 -7.49 2.61
N LEU A 223 12.07 -7.09 1.38
CA LEU A 223 11.70 -8.03 0.31
C LEU A 223 12.87 -8.95 -0.05
N TRP A 224 14.02 -8.37 -0.41
CA TRP A 224 15.20 -9.15 -0.82
C TRP A 224 15.73 -10.05 0.30
N LEU A 225 15.57 -9.63 1.55
CA LEU A 225 15.83 -10.48 2.71
C LEU A 225 14.90 -11.70 2.71
N ALA A 226 13.60 -11.49 2.54
CA ALA A 226 12.64 -12.57 2.53
C ALA A 226 12.90 -13.54 1.37
N GLU A 227 13.19 -13.04 0.17
CA GLU A 227 13.54 -13.87 -1.00
C GLU A 227 14.76 -14.75 -0.73
N ARG A 228 15.85 -14.18 -0.20
CA ARG A 228 17.08 -14.92 0.11
C ARG A 228 16.91 -15.98 1.20
N ARG A 229 15.98 -15.77 2.13
CA ARG A 229 15.69 -16.76 3.18
C ARG A 229 14.65 -17.79 2.77
N ASN A 230 13.93 -17.53 1.68
CA ASN A 230 12.90 -18.39 1.11
C ASN A 230 11.94 -19.01 2.15
N PRO A 231 11.29 -18.20 3.01
CA PRO A 231 10.32 -18.67 3.97
C PRO A 231 9.04 -19.15 3.27
N ASN A 232 8.29 -20.05 3.90
CA ASN A 232 6.96 -20.43 3.42
C ASN A 232 5.92 -19.37 3.81
N ARG A 233 6.05 -18.80 5.02
CA ARG A 233 5.07 -17.84 5.56
C ARG A 233 5.74 -16.61 6.17
N ILE A 234 5.27 -15.44 5.74
CA ILE A 234 5.79 -14.13 6.13
C ILE A 234 4.68 -13.30 6.78
N LEU A 235 4.98 -12.65 7.89
CA LEU A 235 4.15 -11.60 8.48
C LEU A 235 4.83 -10.25 8.32
N VAL A 236 4.21 -9.32 7.61
CA VAL A 236 4.68 -7.95 7.45
C VAL A 236 3.77 -7.02 8.25
N LEU A 237 4.33 -6.33 9.23
CA LEU A 237 3.63 -5.43 10.14
C LEU A 237 4.07 -3.98 9.91
N VAL A 238 3.09 -3.10 9.74
CA VAL A 238 3.28 -1.67 9.47
C VAL A 238 2.27 -0.83 10.30
N PRO A 239 2.47 0.48 10.50
CA PRO A 239 1.60 1.25 11.39
C PRO A 239 0.30 1.79 10.77
N SER A 240 0.12 1.71 9.45
CA SER A 240 -1.06 2.25 8.77
C SER A 240 -1.43 1.50 7.50
N LEU A 241 -2.69 1.58 7.09
CA LEU A 241 -3.20 1.02 5.84
C LEU A 241 -2.52 1.62 4.60
N ALA A 242 -2.18 2.91 4.62
CA ALA A 242 -1.42 3.54 3.53
C ALA A 242 -0.04 2.89 3.34
N LEU A 243 0.65 2.56 4.44
CA LEU A 243 1.93 1.84 4.37
C LEU A 243 1.75 0.36 3.99
N VAL A 244 0.62 -0.27 4.33
CA VAL A 244 0.29 -1.61 3.80
C VAL A 244 0.22 -1.53 2.28
N ARG A 245 -0.59 -0.62 1.74
CA ARG A 245 -0.73 -0.41 0.28
C ARG A 245 0.62 -0.18 -0.38
N GLN A 246 1.42 0.74 0.14
CA GLN A 246 2.75 1.04 -0.40
C GLN A 246 3.69 -0.17 -0.37
N THR A 247 3.75 -0.88 0.77
CA THR A 247 4.64 -2.03 0.94
C THR A 247 4.23 -3.17 0.01
N LEU A 248 2.93 -3.43 -0.08
CA LEU A 248 2.35 -4.47 -0.91
C LEU A 248 2.61 -4.21 -2.39
N HIS A 249 2.39 -2.99 -2.87
CA HIS A 249 2.71 -2.57 -4.24
C HIS A 249 4.19 -2.76 -4.58
N GLU A 250 5.09 -2.25 -3.74
CA GLU A 250 6.53 -2.35 -3.97
C GLU A 250 6.99 -3.81 -3.94
N TRP A 251 6.50 -4.60 -2.97
CA TRP A 251 6.85 -6.02 -2.85
C TRP A 251 6.38 -6.84 -4.05
N LEU A 252 5.12 -6.72 -4.43
CA LEU A 252 4.57 -7.51 -5.53
C LEU A 252 5.12 -7.08 -6.89
N LYS A 253 5.49 -5.81 -7.06
CA LYS A 253 6.17 -5.35 -8.28
C LYS A 253 7.58 -5.92 -8.41
N GLU A 254 8.34 -5.96 -7.32
CA GLU A 254 9.78 -6.25 -7.36
C GLU A 254 10.12 -7.70 -7.01
N THR A 255 9.13 -8.52 -6.63
CA THR A 255 9.38 -9.89 -6.19
C THR A 255 9.77 -10.85 -7.32
N GLU A 256 10.70 -11.78 -7.07
CA GLU A 256 10.97 -12.94 -7.93
C GLU A 256 9.98 -14.07 -7.80
N TRP A 257 9.19 -14.12 -6.72
CA TRP A 257 8.19 -15.16 -6.59
C TRP A 257 7.19 -15.05 -7.74
N GLU A 258 6.99 -16.16 -8.45
CA GLU A 258 6.07 -16.18 -9.60
C GLU A 258 4.61 -16.04 -9.16
N GLN A 259 4.25 -16.71 -8.06
CA GLN A 259 2.88 -16.83 -7.58
C GLN A 259 2.80 -16.59 -6.05
N PRO A 260 3.25 -15.44 -5.54
CA PRO A 260 3.09 -15.12 -4.13
C PRO A 260 1.61 -15.00 -3.80
N GLN A 261 1.20 -15.59 -2.68
CA GLN A 261 -0.14 -15.43 -2.14
C GLN A 261 -0.07 -14.41 -1.02
N PHE A 262 -1.02 -13.49 -0.97
CA PHE A 262 -1.08 -12.52 0.12
C PHE A 262 -2.50 -12.32 0.65
N ILE A 263 -2.57 -11.81 1.88
CA ILE A 263 -3.79 -11.28 2.49
C ILE A 263 -3.44 -10.02 3.26
N ALA A 264 -4.31 -9.00 3.18
CA ALA A 264 -4.16 -7.76 3.94
C ALA A 264 -5.14 -7.74 5.12
N VAL A 265 -4.61 -7.71 6.35
CA VAL A 265 -5.37 -7.75 7.60
C VAL A 265 -5.33 -6.39 8.26
N CYS A 266 -6.34 -5.57 7.97
CA CYS A 266 -6.38 -4.17 8.34
C CYS A 266 -7.80 -3.80 8.80
N SER A 267 -7.93 -3.30 10.02
CA SER A 267 -9.16 -2.67 10.48
C SER A 267 -9.25 -1.24 9.96
N ASP A 268 -10.35 -0.94 9.30
CA ASP A 268 -10.84 0.33 8.75
C ASP A 268 -10.49 1.59 9.61
N PRO A 269 -10.40 2.80 9.02
CA PRO A 269 -9.62 3.97 9.45
C PRO A 269 -10.18 4.75 10.65
N THR A 270 -11.17 4.23 11.36
CA THR A 270 -11.87 4.93 12.46
C THR A 270 -11.31 4.64 13.85
N VAL A 271 -10.34 3.73 13.97
CA VAL A 271 -9.87 3.23 15.29
C VAL A 271 -8.88 4.19 15.99
N SER A 272 -8.57 5.34 15.40
CA SER A 272 -7.91 6.44 16.11
C SER A 272 -8.68 7.74 15.97
N LEU A 273 -9.85 7.82 16.63
CA LEU A 273 -10.51 9.06 17.08
C LEU A 273 -9.64 9.96 18.00
N GLY A 274 -8.30 9.80 17.96
CA GLY A 274 -7.33 10.57 18.72
C GLY A 274 -6.00 10.82 17.98
N ALA A 275 -5.88 10.44 16.71
CA ALA A 275 -4.77 10.84 15.85
C ALA A 275 -5.33 11.78 14.77
N GLU A 276 -5.33 13.08 15.05
CA GLU A 276 -5.89 14.14 14.20
C GLU A 276 -5.20 14.26 12.81
N ASP A 277 -4.15 13.47 12.55
CA ASP A 277 -3.31 13.50 11.34
C ASP A 277 -3.38 12.21 10.48
N ALA A 278 -4.29 11.27 10.77
CA ALA A 278 -4.39 10.06 9.96
C ALA A 278 -5.20 10.31 8.67
N LEU A 279 -4.57 10.12 7.50
CA LEU A 279 -5.27 9.98 6.23
C LEU A 279 -6.27 8.82 6.36
N ILE A 280 -7.56 9.15 6.34
CA ILE A 280 -8.66 8.18 6.33
C ILE A 280 -8.69 7.57 4.92
N VAL A 281 -8.39 6.27 4.81
CA VAL A 281 -8.47 5.52 3.57
C VAL A 281 -9.71 4.64 3.65
N HIS A 282 -10.71 4.90 2.81
CA HIS A 282 -11.93 4.10 2.78
C HIS A 282 -11.75 2.83 1.95
N GLN A 283 -12.62 1.82 2.15
CA GLN A 283 -12.60 0.60 1.33
C GLN A 283 -12.67 0.89 -0.19
N ARG A 284 -13.48 1.87 -0.60
CA ARG A 284 -13.57 2.30 -2.01
C ARG A 284 -12.27 2.89 -2.57
N ASP A 285 -11.33 3.26 -1.70
CA ASP A 285 -10.05 3.85 -2.07
C ASP A 285 -8.94 2.81 -2.24
N LEU A 286 -9.24 1.54 -1.97
CA LEU A 286 -8.27 0.44 -2.01
C LEU A 286 -8.36 -0.31 -3.33
N ASP A 287 -7.19 -0.66 -3.84
CA ASP A 287 -6.97 -1.44 -5.06
C ASP A 287 -6.56 -2.89 -4.78
N PHE A 288 -6.79 -3.35 -3.56
CA PHE A 288 -6.61 -4.73 -3.10
C PHE A 288 -7.61 -5.06 -1.98
N PRO A 289 -7.96 -6.35 -1.80
CA PRO A 289 -8.88 -6.76 -0.75
C PRO A 289 -8.25 -6.65 0.64
N VAL A 290 -9.06 -6.23 1.62
CA VAL A 290 -8.69 -6.16 3.04
C VAL A 290 -9.71 -6.92 3.89
N THR A 291 -9.26 -7.55 4.96
CA THR A 291 -10.12 -8.26 5.90
C THR A 291 -9.80 -7.94 7.35
N THR A 292 -10.79 -8.12 8.22
CA THR A 292 -10.67 -8.18 9.68
C THR A 292 -11.14 -9.51 10.24
N GLU A 293 -11.48 -10.47 9.39
CA GLU A 293 -12.11 -11.71 9.77
C GLU A 293 -11.07 -12.79 10.06
N VAL A 294 -11.04 -13.25 11.32
CA VAL A 294 -10.16 -14.33 11.80
C VAL A 294 -10.30 -15.58 10.93
N GLY A 295 -11.53 -15.91 10.52
CA GLY A 295 -11.82 -17.08 9.70
C GLY A 295 -11.14 -17.04 8.33
N GLU A 296 -11.08 -15.88 7.69
CA GLU A 296 -10.44 -15.70 6.39
C GLU A 296 -8.92 -15.81 6.49
N VAL A 297 -8.33 -15.19 7.51
CA VAL A 297 -6.90 -15.29 7.79
C VAL A 297 -6.51 -16.74 8.09
N ARG A 298 -7.31 -17.45 8.89
CA ARG A 298 -7.05 -18.88 9.18
C ARG A 298 -7.18 -19.73 7.93
N LYS A 299 -8.22 -19.51 7.11
CA LYS A 299 -8.41 -20.21 5.83
C LYS A 299 -7.19 -20.01 4.93
N PHE A 300 -6.71 -18.77 4.79
CA PHE A 300 -5.50 -18.44 4.04
C PHE A 300 -4.27 -19.21 4.56
N LEU A 301 -3.98 -19.13 5.87
CA LEU A 301 -2.82 -19.80 6.47
C LEU A 301 -2.86 -21.33 6.36
N THR A 302 -4.05 -21.93 6.35
CA THR A 302 -4.24 -23.40 6.22
C THR A 302 -4.45 -23.88 4.79
N ALA A 303 -4.53 -22.97 3.82
CA ALA A 303 -4.75 -23.34 2.43
C ALA A 303 -3.57 -24.19 1.92
N PRO A 304 -3.85 -25.30 1.22
CA PRO A 304 -2.79 -26.08 0.60
C PRO A 304 -2.16 -25.30 -0.55
N GLY A 305 -0.84 -25.38 -0.70
CA GLY A 305 -0.10 -24.77 -1.79
C GLY A 305 1.39 -24.68 -1.50
N ASP A 306 2.18 -24.55 -2.56
CA ASP A 306 3.64 -24.48 -2.49
C ASP A 306 4.17 -23.04 -2.63
N GLY A 307 3.28 -22.06 -2.82
CA GLY A 307 3.63 -20.65 -2.94
C GLY A 307 3.86 -19.99 -1.57
N VAL A 308 4.75 -18.99 -1.54
CA VAL A 308 4.95 -18.16 -0.35
C VAL A 308 3.64 -17.48 0.05
N GLN A 309 3.32 -17.50 1.35
CA GLN A 309 2.14 -16.88 1.91
C GLN A 309 2.54 -15.65 2.72
N ILE A 310 1.98 -14.49 2.37
CA ILE A 310 2.36 -13.20 2.96
C ILE A 310 1.14 -12.57 3.63
N VAL A 311 1.20 -12.38 4.93
CA VAL A 311 0.20 -11.61 5.68
C VAL A 311 0.72 -10.20 5.84
N PHE A 312 0.12 -9.23 5.16
CA PHE A 312 0.35 -7.82 5.44
C PHE A 312 -0.66 -7.37 6.49
N SER A 313 -0.22 -6.76 7.58
CA SER A 313 -1.13 -6.34 8.63
C SER A 313 -0.72 -5.00 9.21
N THR A 314 -1.73 -4.21 9.60
CA THR A 314 -1.46 -3.10 10.50
C THR A 314 -1.15 -3.65 11.89
N TYR A 315 -0.28 -2.97 12.64
CA TYR A 315 -0.01 -3.32 14.03
C TYR A 315 -1.31 -3.47 14.87
N GLN A 316 -2.30 -2.61 14.63
CA GLN A 316 -3.59 -2.60 15.29
C GLN A 316 -4.38 -3.89 15.05
N SER A 317 -4.22 -4.50 13.89
CA SER A 317 -4.92 -5.72 13.47
C SER A 317 -4.12 -7.00 13.75
N ALA A 318 -2.94 -6.90 14.35
CA ALA A 318 -2.12 -8.06 14.70
C ALA A 318 -2.84 -9.07 15.61
N HIS A 319 -3.82 -8.62 16.39
CA HIS A 319 -4.66 -9.51 17.22
C HIS A 319 -5.53 -10.47 16.41
N VAL A 320 -6.04 -10.04 15.24
CA VAL A 320 -6.78 -10.90 14.31
C VAL A 320 -5.87 -11.99 13.78
N VAL A 321 -4.63 -11.62 13.42
CA VAL A 321 -3.61 -12.57 12.95
C VAL A 321 -3.27 -13.57 14.06
N GLY A 322 -3.00 -13.11 15.28
CA GLY A 322 -2.69 -13.99 16.41
C GLY A 322 -3.82 -14.96 16.75
N GLU A 323 -5.07 -14.50 16.70
CA GLU A 323 -6.23 -15.37 16.90
C GLU A 323 -6.35 -16.44 15.79
N ALA A 324 -6.12 -16.06 14.53
CA ALA A 324 -6.12 -16.99 13.41
C ALA A 324 -5.02 -18.04 13.51
N CYS A 325 -3.88 -17.69 14.11
CA CYS A 325 -2.71 -18.56 14.30
C CYS A 325 -2.85 -19.53 15.48
N ARG A 326 -3.91 -19.47 16.31
CA ARG A 326 -4.04 -20.38 17.46
C ARG A 326 -3.94 -21.85 17.02
N GLY A 327 -2.97 -22.57 17.59
CA GLY A 327 -2.69 -23.98 17.28
C GLY A 327 -1.95 -24.20 15.95
N ILE A 328 -1.33 -23.17 15.37
CA ILE A 328 -0.53 -23.23 14.15
C ILE A 328 0.78 -22.47 14.38
N ASP A 329 1.92 -23.09 14.15
CA ASP A 329 3.19 -22.38 14.04
C ASP A 329 3.21 -21.68 12.68
N ALA A 330 2.93 -20.37 12.71
CA ALA A 330 2.36 -19.70 11.56
C ALA A 330 3.37 -18.97 10.67
N PHE A 331 4.50 -18.49 11.19
CA PHE A 331 5.40 -17.64 10.41
C PHE A 331 6.87 -17.98 10.60
N ASP A 332 7.58 -18.10 9.48
CA ASP A 332 9.04 -18.31 9.46
C ASP A 332 9.79 -16.98 9.59
N LEU A 333 9.17 -15.88 9.13
CA LEU A 333 9.75 -14.54 9.13
C LEU A 333 8.70 -13.47 9.43
N GLY A 334 9.01 -12.59 10.38
CA GLY A 334 8.26 -11.38 10.69
C GLY A 334 9.07 -10.14 10.36
N ILE A 335 8.50 -9.25 9.55
CA ILE A 335 9.06 -7.93 9.24
C ILE A 335 8.25 -6.87 9.99
N PHE A 336 8.90 -6.13 10.87
CA PHE A 336 8.31 -5.06 11.66
C PHE A 336 8.86 -3.74 11.14
N ASP A 337 8.11 -3.06 10.28
CA ASP A 337 8.50 -1.75 9.74
C ASP A 337 7.95 -0.59 10.57
N GLU A 338 8.71 0.49 10.63
CA GLU A 338 8.53 1.56 11.61
C GLU A 338 8.41 1.02 13.05
N ALA A 339 9.27 0.04 13.40
CA ALA A 339 9.27 -0.68 14.68
C ALA A 339 9.36 0.25 15.91
N HIS A 340 9.79 1.50 15.74
CA HIS A 340 9.73 2.48 16.82
C HIS A 340 8.30 2.79 17.29
N LYS A 341 7.28 2.47 16.50
CA LYS A 341 5.86 2.60 16.90
C LYS A 341 5.41 1.51 17.85
N THR A 342 6.12 0.37 17.92
CA THR A 342 5.83 -0.72 18.88
C THR A 342 6.48 -0.49 20.25
N ALA A 343 7.35 0.52 20.35
CA ALA A 343 7.91 0.99 21.61
C ALA A 343 6.88 1.85 22.36
N GLY A 344 6.38 1.33 23.49
CA GLY A 344 5.27 1.87 24.27
C GLY A 344 4.94 0.96 25.45
N ARG A 345 3.80 1.18 26.11
CA ARG A 345 3.37 0.32 27.23
C ARG A 345 2.97 -1.07 26.72
N GLU A 346 3.32 -2.10 27.49
CA GLU A 346 2.82 -3.47 27.27
C GLU A 346 1.28 -3.50 27.25
N GLY A 347 0.69 -4.20 26.28
CA GLY A 347 -0.77 -4.27 26.08
C GLY A 347 -1.36 -3.21 25.14
N GLU A 348 -0.59 -2.21 24.70
CA GLU A 348 -1.02 -1.37 23.58
C GLU A 348 -1.10 -2.18 22.29
N LYS A 349 -2.08 -1.87 21.42
CA LYS A 349 -2.33 -2.61 20.17
C LYS A 349 -1.08 -2.77 19.29
N PHE A 350 -0.12 -1.84 19.40
CA PHE A 350 1.11 -1.86 18.61
C PHE A 350 2.15 -2.87 19.09
N GLY A 351 2.15 -3.25 20.38
CA GLY A 351 3.10 -4.22 20.94
C GLY A 351 2.64 -5.68 20.83
N PHE A 352 1.42 -5.94 20.35
CA PHE A 352 0.78 -7.27 20.43
C PHE A 352 1.65 -8.40 19.84
N ALA A 353 2.20 -8.19 18.64
CA ALA A 353 3.01 -9.21 17.93
C ALA A 353 4.47 -9.31 18.40
N LEU A 354 4.90 -8.52 19.39
CA LEU A 354 6.26 -8.62 19.96
C LEU A 354 6.42 -9.91 20.78
N ASP A 355 5.33 -10.38 21.40
CA ASP A 355 5.28 -11.54 22.26
C ASP A 355 4.97 -12.82 21.47
N ASP A 356 5.84 -13.82 21.60
CA ASP A 356 5.69 -15.14 20.98
C ASP A 356 4.42 -15.88 21.41
N ARG A 357 3.85 -15.55 22.57
CA ARG A 357 2.59 -16.13 23.06
C ARG A 357 1.37 -15.66 22.27
N HIS A 358 1.46 -14.48 21.64
CA HIS A 358 0.38 -13.90 20.85
C HIS A 358 0.47 -14.30 19.39
N VAL A 359 1.68 -14.21 18.81
CA VAL A 359 1.96 -14.60 17.43
C VAL A 359 3.32 -15.28 17.40
N HIS A 360 3.32 -16.59 17.12
CA HIS A 360 4.57 -17.32 16.95
C HIS A 360 5.22 -16.95 15.60
N ILE A 361 6.44 -16.44 15.66
CA ILE A 361 7.23 -16.05 14.49
C ILE A 361 8.67 -16.52 14.74
N ALA A 362 9.18 -17.42 13.90
CA ALA A 362 10.49 -18.04 14.13
C ALA A 362 11.63 -17.01 14.13
N LYS A 363 11.59 -16.05 13.20
CA LYS A 363 12.62 -15.00 13.07
C LYS A 363 11.98 -13.63 12.88
N ARG A 364 12.46 -12.61 13.58
CA ARG A 364 11.92 -11.24 13.52
C ARG A 364 12.98 -10.22 13.13
N VAL A 365 12.62 -9.34 12.20
CA VAL A 365 13.43 -8.20 11.79
C VAL A 365 12.70 -6.90 12.08
N PHE A 366 13.33 -6.05 12.85
CA PHE A 366 12.81 -4.73 13.21
C PHE A 366 13.53 -3.66 12.39
N LEU A 367 12.77 -2.95 11.56
CA LEU A 367 13.25 -1.89 10.69
C LEU A 367 12.73 -0.55 11.19
N THR A 368 13.62 0.43 11.34
CA THR A 368 13.23 1.78 11.75
C THR A 368 14.27 2.82 11.34
N ALA A 369 13.85 4.07 11.12
CA ALA A 369 14.79 5.19 11.01
C ALA A 369 15.13 5.83 12.35
N THR A 370 14.21 5.75 13.31
CA THR A 370 14.26 6.52 14.56
C THR A 370 13.97 5.57 15.73
N PRO A 371 14.96 4.80 16.19
CA PRO A 371 14.74 3.93 17.35
C PRO A 371 14.26 4.75 18.54
N ARG A 372 13.23 4.25 19.24
CA ARG A 372 12.72 4.89 20.44
C ARG A 372 13.45 4.36 21.66
N HIS A 373 14.05 5.28 22.40
CA HIS A 373 14.72 5.04 23.67
C HIS A 373 13.83 5.59 24.78
N TYR A 374 13.28 4.71 25.62
CA TYR A 374 12.59 5.11 26.84
C TYR A 374 13.46 4.86 28.05
N ASP A 375 13.56 5.85 28.94
CA ASP A 375 14.18 5.67 30.23
C ASP A 375 13.23 4.85 31.12
N VAL A 376 13.56 3.58 31.32
CA VAL A 376 12.82 2.61 32.15
C VAL A 376 12.63 3.14 33.59
N ARG A 377 13.41 4.14 34.02
CA ARG A 377 13.31 4.78 35.33
C ARG A 377 12.21 5.84 35.44
N LYS A 378 11.55 6.22 34.34
CA LYS A 378 10.41 7.12 34.37
C LYS A 378 9.16 6.38 34.85
N LYS A 379 8.88 6.53 36.15
CA LYS A 379 7.61 6.14 36.78
C LYS A 379 6.46 6.97 36.19
N ASP A 380 5.29 6.36 36.09
CA ASP A 380 4.10 7.10 35.70
C ASP A 380 3.51 7.94 36.86
N LYS A 381 2.36 8.57 36.61
CA LYS A 381 1.70 9.44 37.60
C LYS A 381 1.30 8.69 38.89
N GLU A 382 1.23 7.36 38.84
CA GLU A 382 0.81 6.49 39.95
C GLU A 382 2.01 5.85 40.66
N GLY A 383 3.23 6.01 40.13
CA GLY A 383 4.48 5.60 40.78
C GLY A 383 4.94 4.19 40.46
N ASP A 384 4.21 3.49 39.59
CA ASP A 384 4.53 2.16 39.10
C ASP A 384 5.63 2.21 38.03
N GLU A 385 6.43 1.14 37.97
CA GLU A 385 7.34 0.90 36.85
C GLU A 385 6.50 0.65 35.61
N ALA A 386 6.34 1.67 34.77
CA ALA A 386 5.73 1.47 33.47
C ALA A 386 6.63 0.50 32.69
N LEU A 387 6.12 -0.71 32.43
CA LEU A 387 6.70 -1.64 31.47
C LEU A 387 6.61 -1.01 30.08
N VAL A 388 7.60 -0.17 29.77
CA VAL A 388 7.74 0.51 28.50
C VAL A 388 8.74 -0.28 27.67
N TYR A 389 8.30 -0.79 26.53
CA TYR A 389 9.19 -1.37 25.54
C TYR A 389 10.11 -0.27 24.98
N SER A 390 11.38 -0.30 25.40
CA SER A 390 12.46 0.44 24.73
C SER A 390 13.04 -0.43 23.63
N MET A 391 13.41 0.16 22.49
CA MET A 391 14.12 -0.58 21.45
C MET A 391 15.53 -1.01 21.87
N ASP A 392 16.02 -0.51 23.01
CA ASP A 392 17.29 -0.93 23.63
C ASP A 392 17.25 -2.30 24.28
N VAL A 393 16.07 -2.94 24.41
CA VAL A 393 15.94 -4.23 25.09
C VAL A 393 16.20 -5.37 24.11
N PRO A 394 17.39 -6.02 24.14
CA PRO A 394 17.75 -7.00 23.11
C PRO A 394 16.89 -8.26 23.18
N ALA A 395 16.31 -8.57 24.34
CA ALA A 395 15.37 -9.68 24.49
C ALA A 395 14.09 -9.53 23.64
N ILE A 396 13.70 -8.29 23.32
CA ILE A 396 12.48 -8.00 22.54
C ILE A 396 12.81 -7.69 21.09
N TYR A 397 13.83 -6.87 20.86
CA TYR A 397 14.17 -6.33 19.53
C TYR A 397 15.42 -6.95 18.90
N GLY A 398 16.15 -7.80 19.64
CA GLY A 398 17.44 -8.32 19.20
C GLY A 398 18.56 -7.29 19.22
N PRO A 399 19.80 -7.69 18.89
CA PRO A 399 20.89 -6.75 18.69
C PRO A 399 20.65 -5.87 17.46
N VAL A 400 21.23 -4.66 17.47
CA VAL A 400 21.31 -3.81 16.28
C VAL A 400 22.44 -4.33 15.40
N VAL A 401 22.08 -4.93 14.27
CA VAL A 401 23.03 -5.57 13.34
C VAL A 401 23.49 -4.64 12.22
N HIS A 402 22.72 -3.58 11.94
CA HIS A 402 23.06 -2.58 10.95
C HIS A 402 22.60 -1.19 11.38
N THR A 403 23.38 -0.16 11.05
CA THR A 403 23.02 1.25 11.27
C THR A 403 23.47 2.11 10.11
N LEU A 404 22.49 2.70 9.41
CA LEU A 404 22.67 3.76 8.43
C LEU A 404 21.85 4.98 8.89
N SER A 405 22.48 5.86 9.67
CA SER A 405 21.84 7.09 10.16
C SER A 405 21.53 8.07 9.02
N PHE A 406 20.61 9.01 9.25
CA PHE A 406 20.31 10.06 8.28
C PHE A 406 21.56 10.88 7.91
N ALA A 407 22.36 11.25 8.91
CA ALA A 407 23.60 12.01 8.70
C ALA A 407 24.63 11.21 7.87
N GLU A 408 24.73 9.90 8.08
CA GLU A 408 25.59 9.04 7.27
C GLU A 408 25.09 8.91 5.84
N ALA A 409 23.80 8.63 5.65
CA ALA A 409 23.18 8.52 4.34
C ALA A 409 23.34 9.81 3.53
N ALA A 410 23.15 10.97 4.16
CA ALA A 410 23.38 12.27 3.53
C ALA A 410 24.86 12.50 3.19
N ARG A 411 25.79 12.13 4.09
CA ARG A 411 27.25 12.26 3.83
C ARG A 411 27.72 11.38 2.68
N ARG A 412 27.14 10.18 2.55
CA ARG A 412 27.39 9.23 1.45
C ARG A 412 26.69 9.63 0.13
N GLY A 413 25.89 10.71 0.13
CA GLY A 413 25.13 11.14 -1.05
C GLY A 413 23.99 10.18 -1.45
N ILE A 414 23.56 9.29 -0.54
CA ILE A 414 22.46 8.35 -0.77
C ILE A 414 21.13 9.08 -0.76
N ILE A 415 20.99 10.06 0.13
CA ILE A 415 19.83 10.96 0.24
C ILE A 415 20.29 12.41 0.16
N CYS A 416 19.36 13.30 -0.18
CA CYS A 416 19.62 14.73 -0.18
C CYS A 416 20.00 15.24 1.21
N ASN A 417 21.00 16.12 1.27
CA ASN A 417 21.34 16.81 2.51
C ASN A 417 20.23 17.80 2.91
N TYR A 418 20.15 18.11 4.19
CA TYR A 418 19.16 19.03 4.75
C TYR A 418 19.81 20.31 5.24
N LYS A 419 19.04 21.39 5.22
CA LYS A 419 19.43 22.67 5.80
C LYS A 419 18.39 23.07 6.84
N VAL A 420 18.81 23.15 8.10
CA VAL A 420 17.94 23.67 9.17
C VAL A 420 17.98 25.19 9.09
N ILE A 421 16.84 25.79 8.76
CA ILE A 421 16.67 27.25 8.73
C ILE A 421 15.87 27.64 9.97
N ILE A 422 16.50 28.38 10.87
CA ILE A 422 15.85 28.90 12.08
C ILE A 422 15.53 30.36 11.80
N SER A 423 14.25 30.67 11.59
CA SER A 423 13.79 32.05 11.50
C SER A 423 13.58 32.59 12.91
N VAL A 424 14.32 33.64 13.26
CA VAL A 424 14.22 34.30 14.56
C VAL A 424 13.47 35.62 14.40
N VAL A 425 12.36 35.76 15.10
CA VAL A 425 11.65 37.04 15.25
C VAL A 425 12.08 37.65 16.57
N THR A 426 12.71 38.82 16.54
CA THR A 426 13.16 39.51 17.76
C THR A 426 12.06 40.42 18.31
N GLY A 427 12.14 40.75 19.61
CA GLY A 427 11.17 41.63 20.28
C GLY A 427 11.15 43.07 19.75
N GLU A 428 12.20 43.48 19.03
CA GLU A 428 12.26 44.75 18.31
C GLU A 428 11.42 44.74 17.02
N MET A 429 11.21 43.56 16.42
CA MET A 429 10.40 43.40 15.21
C MET A 429 8.91 43.22 15.54
N VAL A 430 8.59 42.40 16.55
CA VAL A 430 7.22 42.22 17.07
C VAL A 430 7.29 41.88 18.56
N ASN A 431 6.59 42.65 19.41
CA ASN A 431 6.61 42.41 20.85
C ASN A 431 5.85 41.11 21.21
N ALA A 432 6.28 40.40 22.25
CA ALA A 432 5.73 39.08 22.60
C ALA A 432 4.22 39.10 22.95
N ASP A 433 3.73 40.23 23.46
CA ASP A 433 2.31 40.45 23.73
C ASP A 433 1.49 40.59 22.43
N LEU A 434 2.02 41.30 21.43
CA LEU A 434 1.44 41.37 20.08
C LEU A 434 1.44 40.00 19.38
N LEU A 435 2.50 39.19 19.50
CA LEU A 435 2.54 37.83 18.95
C LEU A 435 1.64 36.82 19.67
N SER A 436 1.20 37.10 20.90
CA SER A 436 0.37 36.16 21.68
C SER A 436 -1.10 36.57 21.73
N ARG A 437 -1.40 37.86 21.62
CA ARG A 437 -2.75 38.44 21.78
C ARG A 437 -3.15 39.42 20.68
N GLY A 438 -2.22 39.81 19.82
CA GLY A 438 -2.46 40.76 18.75
C GLY A 438 -3.29 40.15 17.63
N GLU A 439 -4.26 40.93 17.18
CA GLU A 439 -5.14 40.66 16.06
C GLU A 439 -4.83 41.66 14.95
N VAL A 440 -4.72 41.17 13.72
CA VAL A 440 -4.42 41.95 12.51
C VAL A 440 -5.53 41.70 11.52
N ILE A 441 -6.05 42.76 10.91
CA ILE A 441 -7.07 42.63 9.86
C ILE A 441 -6.35 42.37 8.54
N VAL A 442 -6.60 41.22 7.93
CA VAL A 442 -6.13 40.85 6.59
C VAL A 442 -7.35 40.62 5.71
N GLU A 443 -7.51 41.43 4.66
CA GLU A 443 -8.65 41.36 3.73
C GLU A 443 -10.05 41.43 4.38
N GLY A 444 -10.15 42.00 5.59
CA GLY A 444 -11.39 42.13 6.34
C GLY A 444 -11.57 41.10 7.46
N ASP A 445 -10.73 40.06 7.48
CA ASP A 445 -10.73 39.02 8.50
C ASP A 445 -9.74 39.29 9.61
N VAL A 446 -10.15 38.98 10.85
CA VAL A 446 -9.31 39.15 12.04
C VAL A 446 -8.42 37.91 12.20
N VAL A 447 -7.11 38.09 11.97
CA VAL A 447 -6.10 37.02 12.02
C VAL A 447 -5.13 37.26 13.18
N ARG A 448 -4.69 36.21 13.86
CA ARG A 448 -3.67 36.33 14.92
C ARG A 448 -2.34 36.81 14.33
N ALA A 449 -1.70 37.78 14.98
CA ALA A 449 -0.40 38.31 14.55
C ALA A 449 0.70 37.24 14.44
N ARG A 450 0.62 36.15 15.23
CA ARG A 450 1.52 35.00 15.11
C ARG A 450 1.43 34.32 13.75
N THR A 451 0.22 34.11 13.24
CA THR A 451 0.00 33.48 11.93
C THR A 451 0.63 34.33 10.84
N VAL A 452 0.40 35.64 10.88
CA VAL A 452 0.99 36.60 9.93
C VAL A 452 2.52 36.57 10.01
N ALA A 453 3.10 36.56 11.21
CA ALA A 453 4.55 36.47 11.40
C ALA A 453 5.15 35.16 10.84
N ASN A 454 4.47 34.02 11.03
CA ASN A 454 4.89 32.74 10.47
C ASN A 454 4.79 32.74 8.94
N GLN A 455 3.73 33.30 8.37
CA GLN A 455 3.57 33.44 6.91
C GLN A 455 4.67 34.31 6.31
N ILE A 456 5.01 35.44 6.92
CA ILE A 456 6.13 36.29 6.50
C ILE A 456 7.45 35.53 6.60
N ALA A 457 7.67 34.78 7.69
CA ALA A 457 8.88 33.98 7.86
C ALA A 457 9.00 32.88 6.77
N ILE A 458 7.90 32.21 6.44
CA ILE A 458 7.84 31.21 5.37
C ILE A 458 8.08 31.88 4.01
N GLN A 459 7.38 32.98 3.70
CA GLN A 459 7.56 33.73 2.46
C GLN A 459 9.03 34.15 2.28
N LYS A 460 9.64 34.72 3.32
CA LYS A 460 11.04 35.11 3.30
C LYS A 460 11.96 33.92 3.11
N ALA A 461 11.68 32.78 3.74
CA ALA A 461 12.42 31.55 3.51
C ALA A 461 12.28 31.06 2.06
N CYS A 462 11.07 31.15 1.48
CA CYS A 462 10.82 30.80 0.08
C CYS A 462 11.60 31.69 -0.88
N GLU A 463 11.60 33.00 -0.65
CA GLU A 463 12.34 33.97 -1.47
C GLU A 463 13.86 33.79 -1.37
N VAL A 464 14.39 33.61 -0.15
CA VAL A 464 15.84 33.49 0.09
C VAL A 464 16.40 32.14 -0.37
N HIS A 465 15.58 31.08 -0.37
CA HIS A 465 16.02 29.72 -0.68
C HIS A 465 15.41 29.13 -1.96
N ASP A 466 14.69 29.93 -2.75
CA ASP A 466 13.99 29.51 -3.98
C ASP A 466 13.15 28.24 -3.78
N LEU A 467 12.37 28.21 -2.69
CA LEU A 467 11.57 27.04 -2.34
C LEU A 467 10.35 26.94 -3.28
N LYS A 468 10.27 25.83 -4.03
CA LYS A 468 9.18 25.57 -5.01
C LYS A 468 7.99 24.80 -4.44
N LYS A 469 8.19 24.11 -3.31
CA LYS A 469 7.19 23.30 -2.63
C LYS A 469 7.37 23.47 -1.14
N VAL A 470 6.28 23.67 -0.42
CA VAL A 470 6.27 23.86 1.02
C VAL A 470 5.24 22.90 1.61
N PHE A 471 5.64 22.18 2.65
CA PHE A 471 4.74 21.43 3.51
C PHE A 471 4.76 22.12 4.88
N SER A 472 3.58 22.47 5.38
CA SER A 472 3.40 23.02 6.71
C SER A 472 2.58 22.06 7.56
N PHE A 473 2.96 21.94 8.83
CA PHE A 473 2.28 21.08 9.80
C PHE A 473 1.51 21.96 10.77
N HIS A 474 0.20 21.77 10.82
CA HIS A 474 -0.71 22.53 11.66
C HIS A 474 -1.38 21.58 12.65
N ARG A 475 -1.71 22.08 13.84
CA ARG A 475 -2.43 21.28 14.84
C ARG A 475 -3.89 21.01 14.43
N SER A 476 -4.48 21.84 13.57
CA SER A 476 -5.82 21.62 13.04
C SER A 476 -5.99 22.29 11.68
N VAL A 477 -6.88 21.72 10.85
CA VAL A 477 -7.22 22.23 9.51
C VAL A 477 -7.86 23.63 9.58
N ALA A 478 -8.56 23.95 10.68
CA ALA A 478 -9.23 25.23 10.89
C ALA A 478 -8.27 26.37 11.31
N SER A 479 -6.96 26.11 11.42
CA SER A 479 -5.96 27.12 11.80
C SER A 479 -4.94 27.33 10.66
N PRO A 480 -5.28 28.13 9.64
CA PRO A 480 -4.30 28.62 8.67
C PRO A 480 -3.24 29.53 9.33
#